data_AF-A0A6J2DXA6-F1
#
_entry.id   AF-A0A6J2DXA6-F1
#
_cell.length_a   1.000
_cell.length_b   1.000
_cell.length_c   1.000
_cell.angle_alpha   90.00
_cell.angle_beta   90.00
_cell.angle_gamma   90.00
#
_symmetry.space_group_name_H-M   'P 1'
#
loop_
_entity.id
_entity.type
_entity.pdbx_description
1 polymer ?
#
loop_
_entity_poly.entity_id
_entity_poly.type
_entity_poly.pdbx_seq_one_letter_code
_entity_poly.pdbx_strand_id
1 'polypeptide(L)'
;MWTGYKILIFSYLTTEIWMEKQYFSQREVNPGLAFTRNHTVWEGPRFKRAIFKGQYCRRFGCCEDRDDDCATHFYEANALCYCDKFCERENSDCCPDYKSFCREEKEWPPHTKPWDPEGRWTAQNYSQFWGMTLEEGFKYRLGTLPPSPMLLSMNEMTASLPETTDLPEFFVASYKWPGWTHGPLDQKNCAASWAFSTASVAADRIAIQSKGRYTANLSPQNLISCCAKNQHGCNSGSIDRAWWFLRKRGLVSHACYPLFKDQNATNYGCAMASRSDGRGKRHATKPCPNNIEKSNRIYQCSPPYRVSSNETEIMKEIMQNGPVQAIMQVHEDFFHYKTGIYRHVTRTNEESSKYRKLQTHAIKLSGWGILKGAQGQKEKFWSNVIKYKFVHPALLLEETQQLVIIFTIIFSIAANSWGKSWGENGYFRILRGVNESDIEKLIIAAWGHLTSSDEP
;
A
#
# COMPACT_ATOMS: atom_id res chain seq x y z
N MET A 1 35.48 34.39 -26.67
CA MET A 1 35.70 33.41 -25.58
C MET A 1 34.57 32.37 -25.53
N TRP A 2 34.26 31.66 -26.63
CA TRP A 2 33.12 30.71 -26.69
C TRP A 2 33.48 29.31 -27.25
N THR A 3 34.76 29.07 -27.52
CA THR A 3 35.30 27.79 -28.03
C THR A 3 35.90 26.91 -26.94
N GLY A 4 36.56 27.48 -25.92
CA GLY A 4 37.21 26.72 -24.84
C GLY A 4 36.24 25.93 -23.94
N TYR A 5 35.03 26.47 -23.69
CA TYR A 5 34.08 25.86 -22.74
C TYR A 5 33.52 24.51 -23.22
N LYS A 6 33.49 24.26 -24.53
CA LYS A 6 33.04 22.96 -25.09
C LYS A 6 34.05 21.84 -24.93
N ILE A 7 35.35 22.16 -24.81
CA ILE A 7 36.43 21.16 -24.67
C ILE A 7 36.44 20.59 -23.25
N LEU A 8 36.29 21.45 -22.23
CA LEU A 8 36.27 21.06 -20.82
C LEU A 8 35.10 20.13 -20.45
N ILE A 9 33.93 20.32 -21.07
CA ILE A 9 32.76 19.44 -20.84
C ILE A 9 33.01 18.04 -21.43
N PHE A 10 33.64 17.95 -22.60
CA PHE A 10 33.95 16.65 -23.22
C PHE A 10 34.99 15.86 -22.43
N SER A 11 36.03 16.50 -21.87
CA SER A 11 37.01 15.82 -21.02
C SER A 11 36.42 15.23 -19.74
N TYR A 12 35.40 15.87 -19.15
CA TYR A 12 34.77 15.41 -17.91
C TYR A 12 33.88 14.18 -18.13
N LEU A 13 33.18 14.12 -19.26
CA LEU A 13 32.33 12.97 -19.62
C LEU A 13 33.16 11.72 -19.98
N THR A 14 34.35 11.88 -20.55
CA THR A 14 35.22 10.74 -20.88
C THR A 14 35.85 10.07 -19.66
N THR A 15 36.05 10.79 -18.55
CA THR A 15 36.63 10.21 -17.31
C THR A 15 35.63 9.35 -16.54
N GLU A 16 34.36 9.74 -16.48
CA GLU A 16 33.29 8.97 -15.81
C GLU A 16 33.11 7.59 -16.49
N ILE A 17 33.00 7.58 -17.84
CA ILE A 17 32.79 6.37 -18.64
C ILE A 17 33.97 5.39 -18.57
N TRP A 18 35.19 5.87 -18.30
CA TRP A 18 36.37 5.03 -18.12
C TRP A 18 36.42 4.39 -16.72
N MET A 19 36.05 5.14 -15.69
CA MET A 19 35.94 4.65 -14.30
C MET A 19 34.87 3.56 -14.15
N GLU A 20 33.68 3.77 -14.75
CA GLU A 20 32.58 2.80 -14.66
C GLU A 20 32.92 1.45 -15.33
N LYS A 21 33.73 1.46 -16.40
CA LYS A 21 34.20 0.24 -17.06
C LYS A 21 35.24 -0.55 -16.27
N GLN A 22 36.07 0.08 -15.44
CA GLN A 22 37.03 -0.66 -14.60
C GLN A 22 36.33 -1.39 -13.44
N TYR A 23 35.22 -0.88 -12.93
CA TYR A 23 34.51 -1.50 -11.80
C TYR A 23 33.79 -2.82 -12.13
N PHE A 24 33.57 -3.11 -13.42
CA PHE A 24 32.89 -4.33 -13.89
C PHE A 24 33.84 -5.47 -14.30
N SER A 25 35.16 -5.28 -14.24
CA SER A 25 36.14 -6.21 -14.84
C SER A 25 36.76 -7.24 -13.87
N GLN A 26 36.26 -7.39 -12.64
CA GLN A 26 36.77 -8.37 -11.67
C GLN A 26 35.67 -9.08 -10.88
N ARG A 27 35.06 -10.12 -11.48
CA ARG A 27 34.59 -11.35 -10.77
C ARG A 27 34.07 -12.43 -11.74
N GLU A 28 34.99 -13.05 -12.48
CA GLU A 28 34.78 -14.43 -12.96
C GLU A 28 35.43 -15.40 -11.97
N VAL A 29 34.63 -16.26 -11.32
CA VAL A 29 35.09 -17.46 -10.62
C VAL A 29 34.01 -18.54 -10.81
N ASN A 30 34.36 -19.66 -11.43
CA ASN A 30 33.45 -20.79 -11.64
C ASN A 30 33.27 -21.64 -10.35
N PRO A 31 32.21 -22.46 -10.25
CA PRO A 31 31.75 -22.99 -8.96
C PRO A 31 32.59 -24.15 -8.42
N GLY A 32 32.79 -24.17 -7.10
CA GLY A 32 33.38 -25.27 -6.34
C GLY A 32 32.76 -25.37 -4.95
N LEU A 33 32.57 -26.58 -4.43
CA LEU A 33 31.87 -26.84 -3.17
C LEU A 33 32.64 -26.36 -1.93
N ALA A 34 31.95 -25.68 -1.01
CA ALA A 34 32.24 -25.68 0.42
C ALA A 34 30.97 -25.29 1.21
N PHE A 35 30.73 -25.92 2.35
CA PHE A 35 29.55 -25.66 3.19
C PHE A 35 29.93 -25.54 4.68
N THR A 36 29.48 -24.47 5.38
CA THR A 36 29.25 -24.38 6.85
C THR A 36 28.64 -22.98 7.15
N ARG A 37 27.54 -22.77 7.91
CA ARG A 37 27.19 -23.12 9.32
C ARG A 37 28.11 -22.41 10.35
N ASN A 38 27.66 -21.78 11.44
CA ASN A 38 26.30 -21.59 12.00
C ASN A 38 26.25 -20.68 13.27
N HIS A 39 25.00 -20.38 13.69
CA HIS A 39 24.48 -20.21 15.08
C HIS A 39 24.77 -18.91 15.87
N THR A 40 23.92 -18.39 16.76
CA THR A 40 22.49 -18.61 17.20
C THR A 40 21.99 -17.27 17.80
N VAL A 41 20.81 -17.03 18.41
CA VAL A 41 19.58 -17.75 18.86
C VAL A 41 18.37 -16.76 18.64
N TRP A 42 17.09 -16.89 19.04
CA TRP A 42 16.29 -17.75 19.94
C TRP A 42 14.87 -17.98 19.33
N GLU A 43 13.97 -18.56 20.13
CA GLU A 43 12.54 -18.88 19.96
C GLU A 43 11.59 -17.85 19.30
N GLY A 44 10.50 -18.37 18.69
CA GLY A 44 9.18 -17.73 18.80
C GLY A 44 8.38 -17.22 17.58
N PRO A 45 8.47 -17.77 16.34
CA PRO A 45 7.39 -17.51 15.35
C PRO A 45 7.13 -18.64 14.31
N ARG A 46 6.02 -19.40 14.41
CA ARG A 46 5.76 -20.55 13.51
C ARG A 46 5.24 -20.22 12.08
N PHE A 47 5.04 -18.95 11.73
CA PHE A 47 4.41 -18.54 10.44
C PHE A 47 5.32 -17.72 9.49
N LYS A 48 6.64 -17.68 9.71
CA LYS A 48 7.58 -16.94 8.82
C LYS A 48 8.02 -17.70 7.55
N ARG A 49 7.66 -18.98 7.38
CA ARG A 49 8.23 -19.87 6.33
C ARG A 49 7.81 -19.55 4.88
N ALA A 50 6.80 -18.70 4.65
CA ALA A 50 6.29 -18.35 3.31
C ALA A 50 7.19 -17.43 2.44
N ILE A 51 8.40 -17.08 2.91
CA ILE A 51 9.32 -16.16 2.21
C ILE A 51 10.30 -16.92 1.29
N PHE A 52 10.37 -18.25 1.37
CA PHE A 52 11.41 -19.04 0.73
C PHE A 52 10.89 -19.88 -0.44
N LYS A 53 11.62 -19.85 -1.55
CA LYS A 53 11.42 -20.74 -2.70
C LYS A 53 11.85 -22.16 -2.32
N GLY A 54 11.00 -22.84 -1.55
CA GLY A 54 11.18 -24.24 -1.19
C GLY A 54 11.03 -25.14 -2.41
N GLN A 55 12.17 -25.60 -2.92
CA GLN A 55 12.28 -26.71 -3.88
C GLN A 55 13.47 -27.56 -3.42
N TYR A 56 13.42 -28.02 -2.16
CA TYR A 56 14.47 -28.81 -1.53
C TYR A 56 14.31 -30.27 -1.98
N CYS A 57 13.19 -30.90 -1.62
CA CYS A 57 12.78 -32.22 -2.09
C CYS A 57 12.70 -32.27 -3.63
N ARG A 58 12.22 -31.17 -4.24
CA ARG A 58 12.12 -31.02 -5.70
C ARG A 58 13.47 -30.85 -6.44
N ARG A 59 14.58 -30.60 -5.74
CA ARG A 59 15.92 -30.41 -6.36
C ARG A 59 16.87 -31.58 -6.13
N PHE A 60 16.72 -32.31 -5.02
CA PHE A 60 17.62 -33.41 -4.65
C PHE A 60 16.93 -34.79 -4.68
N GLY A 61 15.62 -34.85 -4.86
CA GLY A 61 14.83 -36.04 -4.55
C GLY A 61 14.54 -36.13 -3.06
N CYS A 62 13.88 -37.21 -2.65
CA CYS A 62 13.53 -37.45 -1.25
C CYS A 62 13.80 -38.92 -0.91
N CYS A 63 14.46 -39.19 0.22
CA CYS A 63 14.95 -40.53 0.57
C CYS A 63 13.87 -41.41 1.25
N GLU A 64 13.95 -42.73 1.05
CA GLU A 64 12.90 -43.67 1.53
C GLU A 64 12.95 -43.94 3.04
N ASP A 65 14.10 -43.77 3.65
CA ASP A 65 14.38 -43.88 5.09
C ASP A 65 15.32 -42.74 5.52
N ARG A 66 15.56 -42.59 6.83
CA ARG A 66 16.49 -41.57 7.35
C ARG A 66 17.91 -41.84 6.85
N ASP A 67 18.39 -40.93 6.03
CA ASP A 67 19.77 -40.84 5.54
C ASP A 67 20.33 -39.47 5.93
N ASP A 68 21.38 -39.46 6.76
CA ASP A 68 21.97 -38.24 7.29
C ASP A 68 22.81 -37.47 6.24
N ASP A 69 23.22 -38.12 5.15
CA ASP A 69 23.83 -37.47 3.98
C ASP A 69 22.75 -36.90 3.03
N CYS A 70 21.51 -37.42 3.07
CA CYS A 70 20.34 -36.93 2.32
C CYS A 70 19.69 -35.67 2.93
N ALA A 71 20.54 -34.72 3.34
CA ALA A 71 20.16 -33.54 4.10
C ALA A 71 20.54 -32.24 3.40
N THR A 72 19.75 -31.18 3.60
CA THR A 72 20.06 -29.86 3.02
C THR A 72 19.90 -28.72 4.04
N HIS A 73 20.44 -27.56 3.68
CA HIS A 73 20.71 -26.49 4.63
C HIS A 73 19.59 -25.44 4.63
N PHE A 74 18.81 -25.39 5.71
CA PHE A 74 17.85 -24.32 5.94
C PHE A 74 18.56 -23.11 6.56
N TYR A 75 18.83 -22.09 5.74
CA TYR A 75 19.76 -21.00 6.06
C TYR A 75 19.24 -20.05 7.15
N GLU A 76 17.94 -19.77 7.20
CA GLU A 76 17.40 -18.76 8.12
C GLU A 76 17.25 -19.25 9.56
N ALA A 77 17.09 -20.57 9.75
CA ALA A 77 17.04 -21.18 11.08
C ALA A 77 18.40 -21.71 11.54
N ASN A 78 19.40 -21.77 10.65
CA ASN A 78 20.65 -22.51 10.87
C ASN A 78 20.42 -23.99 11.26
N ALA A 79 19.30 -24.59 10.86
CA ALA A 79 18.97 -26.01 11.06
C ALA A 79 19.28 -26.83 9.81
N LEU A 80 19.70 -28.10 9.97
CA LEU A 80 19.79 -29.04 8.84
C LEU A 80 18.39 -29.60 8.65
N CYS A 81 17.87 -29.60 7.42
CA CYS A 81 16.59 -30.19 7.12
C CYS A 81 16.81 -31.49 6.35
N TYR A 82 16.25 -32.57 6.88
CA TYR A 82 16.25 -33.87 6.25
C TYR A 82 15.11 -33.97 5.25
N CYS A 83 15.35 -34.80 4.23
CA CYS A 83 14.60 -34.82 2.99
C CYS A 83 13.97 -36.19 2.76
N ASP A 84 13.51 -36.85 3.83
CA ASP A 84 13.19 -38.28 3.83
C ASP A 84 11.84 -38.64 4.48
N LYS A 85 11.46 -39.91 4.38
CA LYS A 85 10.16 -40.45 4.82
C LYS A 85 9.88 -40.36 6.32
N PHE A 86 10.90 -40.18 7.18
CA PHE A 86 10.71 -39.88 8.59
C PHE A 86 9.87 -38.61 8.81
N CYS A 87 9.90 -37.68 7.83
CA CYS A 87 9.15 -36.44 7.84
C CYS A 87 7.63 -36.57 7.62
N GLU A 88 7.12 -37.78 7.33
CA GLU A 88 5.68 -38.06 7.44
C GLU A 88 5.13 -37.83 8.87
N ARG A 89 5.98 -37.86 9.90
CA ARG A 89 5.60 -37.83 11.33
C ARG A 89 5.62 -36.44 12.00
N GLU A 90 5.78 -35.36 11.24
CA GLU A 90 5.85 -33.94 11.71
C GLU A 90 6.96 -33.63 12.76
N ASN A 91 8.21 -33.95 12.44
CA ASN A 91 9.36 -33.57 13.25
C ASN A 91 9.90 -32.15 12.92
N SER A 92 10.71 -31.58 13.82
CA SER A 92 11.25 -30.21 13.70
C SER A 92 12.21 -30.02 12.52
N ASP A 93 12.94 -31.09 12.18
CA ASP A 93 14.15 -31.05 11.37
C ASP A 93 13.87 -31.43 9.90
N CYS A 94 12.63 -31.21 9.46
CA CYS A 94 12.12 -31.60 8.13
C CYS A 94 12.06 -30.43 7.16
N CYS A 95 12.39 -30.67 5.89
CA CYS A 95 12.40 -29.62 4.88
C CYS A 95 10.99 -29.05 4.61
N PRO A 96 10.83 -27.71 4.46
CA PRO A 96 9.49 -27.08 4.45
C PRO A 96 8.54 -27.51 3.32
N ASP A 97 9.05 -28.03 2.21
CA ASP A 97 8.29 -28.46 1.02
C ASP A 97 8.00 -29.97 0.98
N TYR A 98 8.50 -30.75 1.95
CA TYR A 98 8.40 -32.21 1.97
C TYR A 98 6.95 -32.71 1.78
N LYS A 99 6.00 -32.21 2.58
CA LYS A 99 4.59 -32.64 2.49
C LYS A 99 3.96 -32.32 1.13
N SER A 100 4.13 -31.09 0.65
CA SER A 100 3.58 -30.62 -0.63
C SER A 100 4.19 -31.33 -1.84
N PHE A 101 5.43 -31.83 -1.74
CA PHE A 101 6.08 -32.57 -2.82
C PHE A 101 5.79 -34.08 -2.77
N CYS A 102 5.84 -34.70 -1.58
CA CYS A 102 5.75 -36.16 -1.43
C CYS A 102 4.33 -36.73 -1.29
N ARG A 103 3.33 -35.94 -0.90
CA ARG A 103 1.94 -36.43 -0.67
C ARG A 103 0.93 -36.01 -1.73
N GLU A 104 1.36 -35.37 -2.82
CA GLU A 104 0.47 -34.78 -3.85
C GLU A 104 -0.68 -33.94 -3.24
N GLU A 105 -0.42 -33.22 -2.14
CA GLU A 105 -1.38 -32.25 -1.58
C GLU A 105 -1.57 -31.13 -2.61
N LYS A 106 -2.61 -31.29 -3.44
CA LYS A 106 -2.85 -30.48 -4.63
C LYS A 106 -2.75 -29.00 -4.31
N GLU A 107 -1.77 -28.34 -4.92
CA GLU A 107 -1.75 -26.88 -5.03
C GLU A 107 -3.13 -26.41 -5.52
N TRP A 108 -3.61 -25.28 -4.99
CA TRP A 108 -4.77 -24.61 -5.58
C TRP A 108 -4.50 -24.43 -7.07
N PRO A 109 -5.34 -24.97 -7.98
CA PRO A 109 -5.07 -24.89 -9.40
C PRO A 109 -4.90 -23.41 -9.78
N PRO A 110 -3.88 -23.04 -10.57
CA PRO A 110 -3.67 -21.66 -10.97
C PRO A 110 -4.97 -21.13 -11.59
N HIS A 111 -5.36 -19.89 -11.25
CA HIS A 111 -6.63 -19.31 -11.70
C HIS A 111 -6.63 -19.14 -13.23
N THR A 112 -7.05 -20.18 -13.95
CA THR A 112 -7.12 -20.25 -15.42
C THR A 112 -8.26 -19.43 -16.01
N LYS A 113 -9.10 -18.84 -15.16
CA LYS A 113 -10.11 -17.83 -15.54
C LYS A 113 -9.67 -16.48 -14.99
N PRO A 114 -9.58 -15.42 -15.82
CA PRO A 114 -9.35 -14.05 -15.35
C PRO A 114 -10.38 -13.64 -14.30
N TRP A 115 -9.95 -12.86 -13.30
CA TRP A 115 -10.86 -12.30 -12.31
C TRP A 115 -11.73 -11.20 -12.92
N ASP A 116 -11.17 -10.29 -13.74
CA ASP A 116 -11.94 -9.38 -14.60
C ASP A 116 -12.13 -10.01 -15.99
N PRO A 117 -13.37 -10.37 -16.40
CA PRO A 117 -13.63 -10.84 -17.76
C PRO A 117 -13.48 -9.74 -18.83
N GLU A 118 -13.42 -8.46 -18.43
CA GLU A 118 -13.07 -7.35 -19.32
C GLU A 118 -11.55 -7.04 -19.31
N GLY A 119 -10.74 -7.76 -18.53
CA GLY A 119 -9.27 -7.69 -18.58
C GLY A 119 -8.61 -6.37 -18.16
N ARG A 120 -9.34 -5.44 -17.52
CA ARG A 120 -8.82 -4.10 -17.16
C ARG A 120 -7.80 -4.13 -16.03
N TRP A 121 -7.84 -5.17 -15.20
CA TRP A 121 -6.89 -5.41 -14.12
C TRP A 121 -6.49 -6.89 -14.01
N THR A 122 -5.28 -7.13 -13.50
CA THR A 122 -4.70 -8.47 -13.33
C THR A 122 -4.60 -8.85 -11.86
N ALA A 123 -4.70 -10.15 -11.57
CA ALA A 123 -4.61 -10.70 -10.22
C ALA A 123 -3.31 -11.50 -10.01
N GLN A 124 -2.78 -11.50 -8.79
CA GLN A 124 -1.64 -12.30 -8.36
C GLN A 124 -1.82 -12.74 -6.89
N ASN A 125 -1.40 -13.97 -6.57
CA ASN A 125 -1.33 -14.46 -5.20
C ASN A 125 -0.10 -13.89 -4.48
N TYR A 126 -0.29 -13.33 -3.27
CA TYR A 126 0.79 -12.78 -2.45
C TYR A 126 1.07 -13.64 -1.22
N SER A 127 2.33 -13.98 -0.99
CA SER A 127 2.76 -14.79 0.17
C SER A 127 2.48 -14.12 1.52
N GLN A 128 2.32 -12.79 1.55
CA GLN A 128 1.92 -12.04 2.75
C GLN A 128 0.47 -12.28 3.21
N PHE A 129 -0.33 -13.04 2.44
CA PHE A 129 -1.69 -13.47 2.79
C PHE A 129 -1.83 -15.00 2.85
N TRP A 130 -0.77 -15.78 2.63
CA TRP A 130 -0.86 -17.25 2.70
C TRP A 130 -1.18 -17.74 4.12
N GLY A 131 -2.08 -18.72 4.22
CA GLY A 131 -2.57 -19.25 5.50
C GLY A 131 -3.47 -18.32 6.31
N MET A 132 -3.85 -17.16 5.75
CA MET A 132 -4.80 -16.22 6.36
C MET A 132 -6.20 -16.46 5.76
N THR A 133 -7.24 -16.56 6.60
CA THR A 133 -8.62 -16.62 6.10
C THR A 133 -9.09 -15.26 5.58
N LEU A 134 -10.14 -15.22 4.75
CA LEU A 134 -10.71 -13.95 4.24
C LEU A 134 -11.20 -13.02 5.38
N GLU A 135 -11.77 -13.60 6.44
CA GLU A 135 -12.21 -12.85 7.62
C GLU A 135 -11.02 -12.22 8.37
N GLU A 136 -9.91 -12.95 8.49
CA GLU A 136 -8.65 -12.41 9.03
C GLU A 136 -7.98 -11.39 8.11
N GLY A 137 -8.12 -11.54 6.79
CA GLY A 137 -7.70 -10.57 5.79
C GLY A 137 -8.39 -9.22 6.03
N PHE A 138 -9.72 -9.20 6.08
CA PHE A 138 -10.49 -8.00 6.43
C PHE A 138 -10.10 -7.48 7.83
N LYS A 139 -10.00 -8.36 8.83
CA LYS A 139 -9.72 -7.99 10.23
C LYS A 139 -8.34 -7.36 10.44
N TYR A 140 -7.26 -7.91 9.88
CA TYR A 140 -5.88 -7.49 10.18
C TYR A 140 -5.26 -6.55 9.14
N ARG A 141 -5.74 -6.56 7.89
CA ARG A 141 -5.18 -5.72 6.80
C ARG A 141 -5.95 -4.43 6.57
N LEU A 142 -7.16 -4.28 7.13
CA LEU A 142 -7.95 -3.05 7.05
C LEU A 142 -7.87 -2.29 8.38
N GLY A 143 -8.96 -2.31 9.16
CA GLY A 143 -9.03 -1.73 10.51
C GLY A 143 -9.52 -0.29 10.59
N THR A 144 -10.03 0.28 9.49
CA THR A 144 -10.73 1.57 9.56
C THR A 144 -12.17 1.33 9.98
N LEU A 145 -12.61 1.95 11.07
CA LEU A 145 -14.00 1.90 11.50
C LEU A 145 -14.89 2.68 10.51
N PRO A 146 -16.14 2.23 10.27
CA PRO A 146 -17.11 2.99 9.48
C PRO A 146 -17.23 4.45 9.96
N PRO A 147 -17.35 5.44 9.05
CA PRO A 147 -17.44 6.85 9.39
C PRO A 147 -18.51 7.16 10.44
N SER A 148 -18.17 8.00 11.42
CA SER A 148 -19.14 8.49 12.39
C SER A 148 -20.19 9.38 11.70
N PRO A 149 -21.46 9.40 12.15
CA PRO A 149 -22.47 10.29 11.57
C PRO A 149 -22.06 11.76 11.57
N MET A 150 -21.32 12.19 12.60
CA MET A 150 -20.73 13.53 12.70
C MET A 150 -19.72 13.83 11.59
N LEU A 151 -18.90 12.85 11.18
CA LEU A 151 -17.95 12.99 10.07
C LEU A 151 -18.67 13.04 8.72
N LEU A 152 -19.75 12.26 8.57
CA LEU A 152 -20.61 12.28 7.38
C LEU A 152 -21.45 13.57 7.28
N SER A 153 -21.79 14.21 8.41
CA SER A 153 -22.50 15.49 8.47
C SER A 153 -21.58 16.72 8.50
N MET A 154 -20.29 16.57 8.24
CA MET A 154 -19.40 17.73 8.03
C MET A 154 -19.70 18.37 6.68
N ASN A 155 -19.84 19.70 6.66
CA ASN A 155 -19.96 20.48 5.43
C ASN A 155 -18.77 20.18 4.51
N GLU A 156 -19.07 19.99 3.22
CA GLU A 156 -18.05 19.84 2.20
C GLU A 156 -17.38 21.18 1.89
N MET A 157 -16.05 21.17 1.70
CA MET A 157 -15.30 22.27 1.13
C MET A 157 -15.00 21.97 -0.34
N THR A 158 -15.22 22.96 -1.19
CA THR A 158 -14.71 23.03 -2.56
C THR A 158 -13.31 23.63 -2.57
N ALA A 159 -12.56 23.39 -3.64
CA ALA A 159 -11.26 24.00 -3.86
C ALA A 159 -11.40 25.45 -4.33
N SER A 160 -10.38 26.29 -4.11
CA SER A 160 -10.40 27.71 -4.47
C SER A 160 -10.16 28.01 -5.97
N LEU A 161 -10.26 26.99 -6.82
CA LEU A 161 -10.06 27.09 -8.26
C LEU A 161 -11.38 27.40 -8.99
N PRO A 162 -11.38 28.33 -9.96
CA PRO A 162 -12.51 28.58 -10.85
C PRO A 162 -13.12 27.29 -11.41
N GLU A 163 -14.43 27.27 -11.61
CA GLU A 163 -15.14 26.14 -12.22
C GLU A 163 -14.60 25.80 -13.61
N THR A 164 -14.16 26.81 -14.35
CA THR A 164 -13.53 26.73 -15.68
C THR A 164 -12.03 26.39 -15.66
N THR A 165 -11.50 25.79 -14.58
CA THR A 165 -10.09 25.39 -14.54
C THR A 165 -9.86 24.10 -15.31
N ASP A 166 -9.17 24.17 -16.44
CA ASP A 166 -8.73 22.99 -17.19
C ASP A 166 -7.83 22.09 -16.33
N LEU A 167 -8.33 20.90 -15.99
CA LEU A 167 -7.59 19.89 -15.25
C LEU A 167 -6.80 18.98 -16.22
N PRO A 168 -5.53 18.67 -15.95
CA PRO A 168 -4.73 17.83 -16.84
C PRO A 168 -5.26 16.39 -16.88
N GLU A 169 -5.17 15.73 -18.03
CA GLU A 169 -5.58 14.31 -18.20
C GLU A 169 -4.82 13.35 -17.28
N PHE A 170 -3.63 13.74 -16.79
CA PHE A 170 -2.78 12.93 -15.93
C PHE A 170 -2.11 13.81 -14.88
N PHE A 171 -2.13 13.37 -13.62
CA PHE A 171 -1.49 14.07 -12.51
C PHE A 171 -0.96 13.07 -11.48
N VAL A 172 0.27 13.29 -10.99
CA VAL A 172 0.84 12.55 -9.85
C VAL A 172 1.54 13.54 -8.93
N ALA A 173 1.15 13.55 -7.65
CA ALA A 173 1.69 14.48 -6.66
C ALA A 173 3.22 14.38 -6.53
N SER A 174 3.81 13.18 -6.72
CA SER A 174 5.26 12.97 -6.65
C SER A 174 6.06 13.59 -7.81
N TYR A 175 5.41 13.89 -8.95
CA TYR A 175 6.04 14.64 -10.05
C TYR A 175 5.92 16.15 -9.84
N LYS A 176 4.85 16.65 -9.21
CA LYS A 176 4.72 18.08 -8.87
C LYS A 176 5.56 18.47 -7.64
N TRP A 177 5.71 17.56 -6.68
CA TRP A 177 6.42 17.80 -5.42
C TRP A 177 7.44 16.67 -5.13
N PRO A 178 8.50 16.56 -5.95
CA PRO A 178 9.50 15.50 -5.82
C PRO A 178 10.19 15.53 -4.45
N GLY A 179 10.29 14.36 -3.81
CA GLY A 179 10.87 14.22 -2.48
C GLY A 179 10.00 14.70 -1.31
N TRP A 180 8.83 15.31 -1.55
CA TRP A 180 7.90 15.76 -0.49
C TRP A 180 6.72 14.81 -0.30
N THR A 181 6.43 13.94 -1.28
CA THR A 181 5.43 12.87 -1.15
C THR A 181 6.06 11.54 -0.72
N HIS A 182 5.58 10.94 0.36
CA HIS A 182 6.12 9.70 0.91
C HIS A 182 5.49 8.47 0.28
N GLY A 183 6.32 7.46 0.00
CA GLY A 183 5.86 6.17 -0.53
C GLY A 183 5.08 5.32 0.49
N PRO A 184 4.38 4.27 0.03
CA PRO A 184 3.58 3.39 0.87
C PRO A 184 4.44 2.66 1.92
N LEU A 185 3.92 2.60 3.14
CA LEU A 185 4.45 1.81 4.25
C LEU A 185 3.67 0.49 4.38
N ASP A 186 4.09 -0.40 5.29
CA ASP A 186 3.45 -1.69 5.53
C ASP A 186 2.95 -1.81 6.97
N GLN A 187 1.64 -1.97 7.15
CA GLN A 187 0.99 -2.19 8.45
C GLN A 187 1.13 -3.61 8.98
N LYS A 188 1.69 -4.56 8.20
CA LYS A 188 1.75 -5.99 8.54
C LYS A 188 0.37 -6.49 8.95
N ASN A 189 0.28 -7.31 10.00
CA ASN A 189 -0.97 -7.82 10.55
C ASN A 189 -1.42 -6.96 11.74
N CYS A 190 -1.44 -5.64 11.57
CA CYS A 190 -1.97 -4.65 12.52
C CYS A 190 -3.06 -3.86 11.78
N ALA A 191 -4.29 -3.86 12.29
CA ALA A 191 -5.46 -3.27 11.65
C ALA A 191 -5.46 -1.73 11.78
N ALA A 192 -4.56 -1.10 11.03
CA ALA A 192 -4.12 0.27 11.25
C ALA A 192 -4.16 1.18 10.01
N SER A 193 -4.92 0.82 8.97
CA SER A 193 -4.99 1.66 7.75
C SER A 193 -5.46 3.08 8.03
N TRP A 194 -6.35 3.24 9.03
CA TRP A 194 -6.78 4.51 9.61
C TRP A 194 -5.60 5.40 10.06
N ALA A 195 -4.57 4.81 10.66
CA ALA A 195 -3.41 5.53 11.17
C ALA A 195 -2.35 5.77 10.08
N PHE A 196 -2.11 4.77 9.23
CA PHE A 196 -1.13 4.84 8.15
C PHE A 196 -1.51 5.88 7.09
N SER A 197 -2.76 5.89 6.63
CA SER A 197 -3.26 6.89 5.68
C SER A 197 -3.26 8.29 6.27
N THR A 198 -3.77 8.48 7.50
CA THR A 198 -3.75 9.79 8.20
C THR A 198 -2.33 10.34 8.33
N ALA A 199 -1.39 9.54 8.84
CA ALA A 199 0.00 9.97 9.03
C ALA A 199 0.70 10.29 7.69
N SER A 200 0.44 9.51 6.63
CA SER A 200 1.07 9.72 5.32
C SER A 200 0.51 10.95 4.58
N VAL A 201 -0.80 11.18 4.63
CA VAL A 201 -1.43 12.40 4.06
C VAL A 201 -0.94 13.64 4.80
N ALA A 202 -0.87 13.59 6.14
CA ALA A 202 -0.35 14.67 6.96
C ALA A 202 1.13 14.98 6.68
N ALA A 203 1.98 13.95 6.54
CA ALA A 203 3.39 14.12 6.21
C ALA A 203 3.59 14.85 4.88
N ASP A 204 2.91 14.39 3.83
CA ASP A 204 3.00 14.96 2.49
C ASP A 204 2.51 16.42 2.47
N ARG A 205 1.39 16.71 3.12
CA ARG A 205 0.84 18.07 3.17
C ARG A 205 1.68 19.03 4.00
N ILE A 206 2.27 18.57 5.10
CA ILE A 206 3.21 19.39 5.88
C ILE A 206 4.47 19.69 5.05
N ALA A 207 5.00 18.72 4.29
CA ALA A 207 6.14 18.93 3.41
C ALA A 207 5.82 19.94 2.28
N ILE A 208 4.69 19.75 1.59
CA ILE A 208 4.21 20.62 0.49
C ILE A 208 3.97 22.05 0.97
N GLN A 209 3.18 22.22 2.03
CA GLN A 209 2.74 23.54 2.49
C GLN A 209 3.86 24.30 3.22
N SER A 210 4.80 23.60 3.86
CA SER A 210 6.05 24.19 4.37
C SER A 210 7.12 24.45 3.30
N LYS A 211 6.81 24.26 2.01
CA LYS A 211 7.73 24.43 0.87
C LYS A 211 9.04 23.66 1.03
N GLY A 212 8.97 22.45 1.60
CA GLY A 212 10.12 21.59 1.86
C GLY A 212 10.87 21.85 3.18
N ARG A 213 10.46 22.82 4.02
CA ARG A 213 11.08 23.06 5.34
C ARG A 213 10.92 21.86 6.28
N TYR A 214 9.85 21.07 6.13
CA TYR A 214 9.53 19.90 6.96
C TYR A 214 9.17 18.65 6.15
N THR A 215 10.18 17.96 5.61
CA THR A 215 10.07 16.72 4.80
C THR A 215 10.07 15.41 5.62
N ALA A 216 9.67 15.46 6.89
CA ALA A 216 9.71 14.29 7.77
C ALA A 216 8.46 13.42 7.62
N ASN A 217 8.62 12.17 7.16
CA ASN A 217 7.56 11.17 7.22
C ASN A 217 7.07 11.00 8.66
N LEU A 218 5.76 11.06 8.91
CA LEU A 218 5.19 10.96 10.26
C LEU A 218 5.02 9.51 10.70
N SER A 219 5.08 9.27 12.00
CA SER A 219 4.94 7.92 12.57
C SER A 219 3.46 7.48 12.66
N PRO A 220 3.06 6.39 11.97
CA PRO A 220 1.80 5.72 12.27
C PRO A 220 1.85 5.06 13.65
N GLN A 221 3.01 4.57 14.11
CA GLN A 221 3.16 3.91 15.40
C GLN A 221 2.83 4.82 16.58
N ASN A 222 3.25 6.08 16.51
CA ASN A 222 2.90 7.08 17.52
C ASN A 222 1.38 7.26 17.61
N LEU A 223 0.68 7.26 16.47
CA LEU A 223 -0.77 7.40 16.42
C LEU A 223 -1.48 6.14 16.95
N ILE A 224 -1.02 4.95 16.55
CA ILE A 224 -1.52 3.63 16.99
C ILE A 224 -1.40 3.46 18.52
N SER A 225 -0.24 3.82 19.10
CA SER A 225 0.04 3.61 20.52
C SER A 225 -0.50 4.72 21.44
N CYS A 226 -0.83 5.91 20.93
CA CYS A 226 -1.22 7.06 21.76
C CYS A 226 -2.63 7.63 21.51
N CYS A 227 -3.34 7.20 20.45
CA CYS A 227 -4.68 7.71 20.16
C CYS A 227 -5.76 7.03 21.01
N ALA A 228 -6.53 7.84 21.75
CA ALA A 228 -7.62 7.46 22.65
C ALA A 228 -7.21 6.71 23.95
N LYS A 229 -8.16 6.67 24.91
CA LYS A 229 -7.92 6.15 26.28
C LYS A 229 -8.18 4.66 26.46
N ASN A 230 -8.99 4.04 25.60
CA ASN A 230 -9.23 2.60 25.58
C ASN A 230 -8.60 2.05 24.29
N GLN A 231 -7.66 1.13 24.41
CA GLN A 231 -6.76 0.77 23.31
C GLN A 231 -7.47 -0.11 22.25
N HIS A 232 -7.54 0.40 21.02
CA HIS A 232 -7.90 -0.40 19.84
C HIS A 232 -6.80 -0.46 18.78
N GLY A 233 -5.65 0.22 19.00
CA GLY A 233 -4.46 0.32 18.13
C GLY A 233 -4.41 -0.56 16.87
N CYS A 234 -4.05 -1.84 17.04
CA CYS A 234 -3.91 -2.83 15.95
C CYS A 234 -5.16 -3.69 15.68
N ASN A 235 -6.30 -3.36 16.30
CA ASN A 235 -7.59 -4.03 16.13
C ASN A 235 -8.58 -3.19 15.30
N SER A 236 -8.59 -1.86 15.49
CA SER A 236 -9.27 -0.89 14.62
C SER A 236 -9.02 0.56 15.09
N GLY A 237 -9.41 1.54 14.27
CA GLY A 237 -9.47 2.95 14.67
C GLY A 237 -10.30 3.81 13.73
N SER A 238 -10.57 5.05 14.15
CA SER A 238 -11.44 6.00 13.44
C SER A 238 -10.67 7.23 13.01
N ILE A 239 -10.87 7.66 11.76
CA ILE A 239 -10.08 8.76 11.17
C ILE A 239 -10.42 10.14 11.76
N ASP A 240 -11.65 10.33 12.27
CA ASP A 240 -12.03 11.57 12.99
C ASP A 240 -11.18 11.78 14.25
N ARG A 241 -11.02 10.73 15.06
CA ARG A 241 -10.12 10.70 16.22
C ARG A 241 -8.66 10.86 15.81
N ALA A 242 -8.25 10.29 14.68
CA ALA A 242 -6.88 10.37 14.17
C ALA A 242 -6.48 11.80 13.82
N TRP A 243 -7.28 12.50 13.00
CA TRP A 243 -7.06 13.91 12.67
C TRP A 243 -7.21 14.83 13.89
N TRP A 244 -8.16 14.56 14.79
CA TRP A 244 -8.29 15.32 16.03
C TRP A 244 -7.07 15.16 16.93
N PHE A 245 -6.49 13.95 17.02
CA PHE A 245 -5.24 13.70 17.74
C PHE A 245 -4.08 14.46 17.09
N LEU A 246 -3.91 14.39 15.76
CA LEU A 246 -2.87 15.12 15.05
C LEU A 246 -2.98 16.65 15.24
N ARG A 247 -4.19 17.22 15.22
CA ARG A 247 -4.43 18.63 15.56
C ARG A 247 -4.06 18.95 17.01
N LYS A 248 -4.56 18.17 17.98
CA LYS A 248 -4.55 18.52 19.42
C LYS A 248 -3.33 18.01 20.19
N ARG A 249 -2.61 17.02 19.67
CA ARG A 249 -1.42 16.38 20.28
C ARG A 249 -0.23 16.35 19.33
N GLY A 250 -0.47 16.20 18.04
CA GLY A 250 0.56 16.06 17.02
C GLY A 250 1.23 14.67 17.02
N LEU A 251 2.05 14.43 16.00
CA LEU A 251 2.84 13.21 15.83
C LEU A 251 4.33 13.53 15.71
N VAL A 252 5.20 12.60 16.09
CA VAL A 252 6.63 12.66 15.75
C VAL A 252 6.94 11.98 14.40
N SER A 253 8.17 12.15 13.92
CA SER A 253 8.65 11.47 12.71
C SER A 253 8.66 9.94 12.87
N HIS A 254 8.59 9.23 11.74
CA HIS A 254 8.81 7.79 11.66
C HIS A 254 10.22 7.41 12.15
N ALA A 255 11.22 8.27 11.94
CA ALA A 255 12.57 8.05 12.47
C ALA A 255 12.59 8.09 14.01
N CYS A 256 11.81 8.98 14.64
CA CYS A 256 11.72 9.12 16.09
C CYS A 256 10.95 7.95 16.73
N TYR A 257 9.84 7.55 16.13
CA TYR A 257 8.99 6.46 16.59
C TYR A 257 8.73 5.48 15.43
N PRO A 258 9.66 4.58 15.13
CA PRO A 258 9.53 3.63 14.03
C PRO A 258 8.40 2.62 14.28
N LEU A 259 7.96 1.95 13.22
CA LEU A 259 7.11 0.77 13.33
C LEU A 259 7.87 -0.33 14.10
N PHE A 260 7.24 -0.93 15.10
CA PHE A 260 7.89 -1.95 15.93
C PHE A 260 8.28 -3.18 15.11
N LYS A 261 9.49 -3.71 15.35
CA LYS A 261 9.95 -4.98 14.74
C LYS A 261 9.18 -6.19 15.26
N ASP A 262 8.78 -6.17 16.52
CA ASP A 262 8.36 -7.35 17.26
C ASP A 262 6.91 -7.24 17.74
N GLN A 263 6.00 -7.91 17.03
CA GLN A 263 4.58 -7.99 17.41
C GLN A 263 4.34 -8.80 18.71
N ASN A 264 5.37 -9.44 19.25
CA ASN A 264 5.35 -10.14 20.55
C ASN A 264 5.45 -9.18 21.75
N ALA A 265 5.74 -7.88 21.54
CA ALA A 265 5.77 -6.90 22.61
C ALA A 265 4.34 -6.58 23.11
N THR A 266 3.90 -7.26 24.16
CA THR A 266 2.57 -7.12 24.80
C THR A 266 2.28 -5.73 25.39
N ASN A 267 3.23 -4.80 25.31
CA ASN A 267 3.15 -3.46 25.87
C ASN A 267 2.96 -2.40 24.77
N TYR A 268 1.73 -2.26 24.27
CA TYR A 268 1.32 -1.19 23.33
C TYR A 268 1.32 0.23 23.95
N GLY A 269 2.06 0.44 25.04
CA GLY A 269 2.10 1.68 25.81
C GLY A 269 2.53 2.89 24.97
N CYS A 270 1.84 4.01 25.18
CA CYS A 270 2.16 5.29 24.57
C CYS A 270 3.52 5.82 25.06
N ALA A 271 4.58 5.59 24.27
CA ALA A 271 5.92 6.04 24.64
C ALA A 271 6.08 7.57 24.56
N MET A 272 5.33 8.25 23.68
CA MET A 272 5.47 9.68 23.38
C MET A 272 4.30 10.53 23.84
N ALA A 273 4.59 11.60 24.60
CA ALA A 273 3.60 12.59 25.04
C ALA A 273 4.05 14.01 24.66
N SER A 274 3.09 14.91 24.45
CA SER A 274 3.34 16.32 24.12
C SER A 274 2.59 17.27 25.07
N ARG A 275 3.21 18.42 25.37
CA ARG A 275 2.60 19.56 26.09
C ARG A 275 2.43 20.75 25.12
N SER A 276 1.52 21.66 25.46
CA SER A 276 1.32 22.94 24.74
C SER A 276 2.26 23.99 25.32
N ASP A 277 2.75 24.92 24.49
CA ASP A 277 3.50 26.10 24.93
C ASP A 277 2.59 27.27 25.40
N GLY A 278 1.27 27.09 25.30
CA GLY A 278 0.26 28.11 25.59
C GLY A 278 -0.19 28.90 24.35
N ARG A 279 0.65 28.99 23.30
CA ARG A 279 0.33 29.63 22.01
C ARG A 279 -0.13 28.65 20.93
N GLY A 280 -0.25 27.37 21.30
CA GLY A 280 -0.81 26.31 20.45
C GLY A 280 0.23 25.38 19.80
N LYS A 281 1.51 25.79 19.83
CA LYS A 281 2.64 24.94 19.42
C LYS A 281 2.84 23.86 20.48
N ARG A 282 3.19 22.64 20.06
CA ARG A 282 3.42 21.51 20.98
C ARG A 282 4.84 21.01 20.93
N HIS A 283 5.32 20.59 22.09
CA HIS A 283 6.66 20.05 22.29
C HIS A 283 6.56 18.68 22.95
N ALA A 284 7.40 17.73 22.54
CA ALA A 284 7.48 16.42 23.16
C ALA A 284 8.05 16.53 24.59
N THR A 285 7.51 15.76 25.53
CA THR A 285 7.95 15.75 26.94
C THR A 285 8.90 14.60 27.26
N LYS A 286 9.38 13.89 26.23
CA LYS A 286 10.22 12.69 26.29
C LYS A 286 11.15 12.66 25.06
N PRO A 287 12.32 12.00 25.14
CA PRO A 287 13.12 11.68 23.96
C PRO A 287 12.41 10.65 23.07
N CYS A 288 12.91 10.48 21.85
CA CYS A 288 12.40 9.48 20.90
C CYS A 288 12.55 8.04 21.42
N PRO A 289 11.58 7.13 21.15
CA PRO A 289 11.74 5.69 21.40
C PRO A 289 12.89 5.07 20.61
N ASN A 290 13.18 5.58 19.41
CA ASN A 290 14.45 5.35 18.74
C ASN A 290 15.52 6.27 19.31
N ASN A 291 16.51 5.72 20.02
CA ASN A 291 17.62 6.46 20.62
C ASN A 291 18.62 7.05 19.60
N ILE A 292 18.57 6.63 18.33
CA ILE A 292 19.40 7.18 17.25
C ILE A 292 18.84 8.55 16.78
N GLU A 293 17.51 8.72 16.78
CA GLU A 293 16.88 9.97 16.38
C GLU A 293 16.87 10.98 17.55
N LYS A 294 17.52 12.13 17.34
CA LYS A 294 17.60 13.22 18.32
C LYS A 294 16.40 14.16 18.21
N SER A 295 15.73 14.21 17.06
CA SER A 295 14.63 15.12 16.76
C SER A 295 13.27 14.59 17.19
N ASN A 296 12.88 14.88 18.44
CA ASN A 296 11.54 14.61 18.96
C ASN A 296 10.48 15.67 18.56
N ARG A 297 10.66 16.33 17.41
CA ARG A 297 9.73 17.39 16.94
C ARG A 297 8.32 16.83 16.77
N ILE A 298 7.36 17.54 17.35
CA ILE A 298 5.92 17.32 17.16
C ILE A 298 5.46 18.10 15.93
N TYR A 299 4.75 17.42 15.04
CA TYR A 299 4.10 17.96 13.85
C TYR A 299 2.59 17.96 14.07
N GLN A 300 1.92 19.04 13.65
CA GLN A 300 0.47 19.26 13.85
C GLN A 300 -0.21 19.65 12.53
N CYS A 301 -1.53 19.51 12.49
CA CYS A 301 -2.38 20.00 11.40
C CYS A 301 -3.49 20.94 11.92
N SER A 302 -4.15 21.62 10.99
CA SER A 302 -5.40 22.35 11.18
C SER A 302 -6.54 21.43 11.71
N PRO A 303 -7.75 21.95 11.99
CA PRO A 303 -8.94 21.11 11.93
C PRO A 303 -9.00 20.38 10.58
N PRO A 304 -9.39 19.09 10.55
CA PRO A 304 -9.69 18.42 9.31
C PRO A 304 -10.97 19.00 8.69
N TYR A 305 -11.10 18.85 7.37
CA TYR A 305 -12.28 19.19 6.61
C TYR A 305 -12.64 18.03 5.66
N ARG A 306 -13.91 17.95 5.28
CA ARG A 306 -14.39 17.08 4.22
C ARG A 306 -14.22 17.82 2.89
N VAL A 307 -13.57 17.19 1.93
CA VAL A 307 -13.54 17.65 0.54
C VAL A 307 -14.84 17.18 -0.14
N SER A 308 -15.36 17.94 -1.10
CA SER A 308 -16.57 17.52 -1.80
C SER A 308 -16.42 16.15 -2.49
N SER A 309 -17.48 15.35 -2.51
CA SER A 309 -17.52 14.08 -3.25
C SER A 309 -17.60 14.23 -4.77
N ASN A 310 -17.54 15.45 -5.30
CA ASN A 310 -17.44 15.72 -6.74
C ASN A 310 -16.00 15.44 -7.23
N GLU A 311 -15.86 14.53 -8.21
CA GLU A 311 -14.62 14.18 -8.92
C GLU A 311 -13.70 15.38 -9.19
N THR A 312 -14.24 16.45 -9.79
CA THR A 312 -13.51 17.66 -10.16
C THR A 312 -12.92 18.39 -8.95
N GLU A 313 -13.64 18.43 -7.83
CA GLU A 313 -13.20 19.09 -6.60
C GLU A 313 -12.12 18.26 -5.88
N ILE A 314 -12.23 16.93 -5.91
CA ILE A 314 -11.19 16.02 -5.41
C ILE A 314 -9.90 16.20 -6.23
N MET A 315 -10.00 16.29 -7.55
CA MET A 315 -8.85 16.56 -8.44
C MET A 315 -8.22 17.94 -8.15
N LYS A 316 -9.02 19.00 -8.09
CA LYS A 316 -8.56 20.37 -7.77
C LYS A 316 -7.82 20.42 -6.43
N GLU A 317 -8.38 19.82 -5.38
CA GLU A 317 -7.78 19.77 -4.04
C GLU A 317 -6.45 19.00 -4.02
N ILE A 318 -6.37 17.85 -4.70
CA ILE A 318 -5.12 17.10 -4.88
C ILE A 318 -4.09 17.92 -5.66
N MET A 319 -4.53 18.68 -6.68
CA MET A 319 -3.67 19.50 -7.52
C MET A 319 -3.10 20.72 -6.80
N GLN A 320 -3.89 21.41 -5.97
CA GLN A 320 -3.44 22.58 -5.21
C GLN A 320 -2.65 22.17 -3.97
N ASN A 321 -3.25 21.31 -3.14
CA ASN A 321 -2.92 21.21 -1.72
C ASN A 321 -2.26 19.88 -1.34
N GLY A 322 -2.14 18.95 -2.30
CA GLY A 322 -1.46 17.67 -2.15
C GLY A 322 -2.39 16.50 -1.84
N PRO A 323 -1.84 15.29 -1.66
CA PRO A 323 -2.60 14.05 -1.44
C PRO A 323 -3.70 14.17 -0.37
N VAL A 324 -4.76 13.38 -0.50
CA VAL A 324 -5.93 13.37 0.41
C VAL A 324 -6.17 11.97 0.97
N GLN A 325 -6.86 11.88 2.11
CA GLN A 325 -7.31 10.59 2.65
C GLN A 325 -8.67 10.25 2.03
N ALA A 326 -8.82 9.01 1.54
CA ALA A 326 -10.10 8.48 1.12
C ALA A 326 -10.44 7.22 1.93
N ILE A 327 -11.72 6.91 2.03
CA ILE A 327 -12.22 5.62 2.54
C ILE A 327 -12.86 4.85 1.39
N MET A 328 -12.54 3.56 1.29
CA MET A 328 -13.18 2.62 0.37
C MET A 328 -13.71 1.39 1.12
N GLN A 329 -14.64 0.67 0.50
CA GLN A 329 -14.95 -0.71 0.88
C GLN A 329 -14.04 -1.67 0.10
N VAL A 330 -13.40 -2.61 0.80
CA VAL A 330 -12.51 -3.60 0.21
C VAL A 330 -13.25 -4.92 0.04
N HIS A 331 -13.14 -5.49 -1.15
CA HIS A 331 -13.75 -6.75 -1.55
C HIS A 331 -12.70 -7.88 -1.59
N GLU A 332 -13.15 -9.13 -1.73
CA GLU A 332 -12.30 -10.34 -1.69
C GLU A 332 -11.29 -10.44 -2.85
N ASP A 333 -11.67 -9.93 -4.02
CA ASP A 333 -10.88 -9.85 -5.24
C ASP A 333 -9.76 -8.80 -5.13
N PHE A 334 -10.01 -7.68 -4.43
CA PHE A 334 -9.01 -6.62 -4.22
C PHE A 334 -7.73 -7.09 -3.52
N PHE A 335 -7.78 -8.08 -2.62
CA PHE A 335 -6.56 -8.65 -2.01
C PHE A 335 -5.58 -9.19 -3.07
N HIS A 336 -6.11 -9.69 -4.18
CA HIS A 336 -5.36 -10.28 -5.28
C HIS A 336 -4.95 -9.27 -6.36
N TYR A 337 -5.40 -8.01 -6.31
CA TYR A 337 -5.06 -6.99 -7.30
C TYR A 337 -3.54 -6.89 -7.53
N LYS A 338 -3.11 -6.85 -8.79
CA LYS A 338 -1.69 -6.75 -9.17
C LYS A 338 -1.34 -5.55 -10.06
N THR A 339 -2.01 -5.39 -11.20
CA THR A 339 -1.82 -4.22 -12.08
C THR A 339 -3.13 -3.84 -12.77
N GLY A 340 -3.17 -2.65 -13.36
CA GLY A 340 -4.29 -2.18 -14.18
C GLY A 340 -5.32 -1.38 -13.37
N ILE A 341 -6.51 -1.16 -13.92
CA ILE A 341 -7.54 -0.32 -13.30
C ILE A 341 -8.55 -1.21 -12.58
N TYR A 342 -8.44 -1.28 -11.26
CA TYR A 342 -9.32 -2.08 -10.42
C TYR A 342 -10.77 -1.62 -10.52
N ARG A 343 -11.65 -2.63 -10.54
CA ARG A 343 -13.10 -2.53 -10.42
C ARG A 343 -13.58 -3.84 -9.78
N HIS A 344 -14.47 -3.77 -8.79
CA HIS A 344 -14.96 -4.99 -8.14
C HIS A 344 -15.76 -5.86 -9.12
N VAL A 345 -15.51 -7.17 -9.09
CA VAL A 345 -16.23 -8.16 -9.93
C VAL A 345 -17.27 -8.89 -9.08
N THR A 346 -18.49 -8.39 -9.11
CA THR A 346 -19.63 -8.92 -8.34
C THR A 346 -19.90 -10.38 -8.66
N ARG A 347 -19.77 -11.25 -7.66
CA ARG A 347 -20.23 -12.65 -7.71
C ARG A 347 -21.68 -12.75 -7.23
N THR A 348 -22.45 -13.67 -7.80
CA THR A 348 -23.90 -13.83 -7.60
C THR A 348 -24.33 -14.45 -6.25
N ASN A 349 -23.46 -14.42 -5.23
CA ASN A 349 -23.67 -15.15 -3.98
C ASN A 349 -23.78 -14.19 -2.78
N GLU A 350 -24.79 -14.39 -1.93
CA GLU A 350 -25.32 -13.38 -0.99
C GLU A 350 -24.49 -13.19 0.31
N GLU A 351 -23.34 -13.86 0.44
CA GLU A 351 -22.50 -13.87 1.65
C GLU A 351 -21.85 -12.53 1.99
N SER A 352 -21.84 -11.58 1.05
CA SER A 352 -21.34 -10.20 1.21
C SER A 352 -21.89 -9.49 2.46
N SER A 353 -23.10 -9.85 2.89
CA SER A 353 -23.74 -9.31 4.10
C SER A 353 -22.96 -9.54 5.40
N LYS A 354 -22.23 -10.67 5.54
CA LYS A 354 -21.53 -11.05 6.79
C LYS A 354 -20.39 -10.08 7.14
N TYR A 355 -19.59 -9.68 6.14
CA TYR A 355 -18.33 -8.95 6.37
C TYR A 355 -18.43 -7.43 6.24
N ARG A 356 -19.60 -6.88 5.91
CA ARG A 356 -19.84 -5.46 5.60
C ARG A 356 -19.40 -4.45 6.68
N LYS A 357 -19.17 -4.89 7.92
CA LYS A 357 -18.64 -4.05 9.02
C LYS A 357 -17.10 -4.00 9.09
N LEU A 358 -16.41 -4.94 8.44
CA LEU A 358 -14.95 -5.07 8.44
C LEU A 358 -14.29 -4.53 7.16
N GLN A 359 -15.04 -4.48 6.05
CA GLN A 359 -14.55 -4.11 4.72
C GLN A 359 -14.05 -2.66 4.58
N THR A 360 -14.25 -1.79 5.58
CA THR A 360 -13.89 -0.37 5.49
C THR A 360 -12.37 -0.15 5.64
N HIS A 361 -11.77 0.55 4.67
CA HIS A 361 -10.33 0.76 4.56
C HIS A 361 -9.99 2.21 4.22
N ALA A 362 -8.95 2.78 4.83
CA ALA A 362 -8.50 4.14 4.55
C ALA A 362 -7.17 4.14 3.78
N ILE A 363 -7.13 4.88 2.67
CA ILE A 363 -5.99 4.96 1.74
C ILE A 363 -5.59 6.43 1.50
N LYS A 364 -4.47 6.65 0.80
CA LYS A 364 -4.06 7.99 0.33
C LYS A 364 -4.26 8.10 -1.17
N LEU A 365 -5.12 9.00 -1.64
CA LEU A 365 -5.19 9.38 -3.06
C LEU A 365 -4.08 10.38 -3.36
N SER A 366 -3.28 10.11 -4.40
CA SER A 366 -2.08 10.89 -4.76
C SER A 366 -2.00 11.30 -6.23
N GLY A 367 -3.03 11.05 -7.02
CA GLY A 367 -3.09 11.42 -8.42
C GLY A 367 -4.25 10.79 -9.19
N TRP A 368 -4.29 11.00 -10.49
CA TRP A 368 -5.25 10.41 -11.42
C TRP A 368 -4.64 10.27 -12.81
N GLY A 369 -5.35 9.56 -13.68
CA GLY A 369 -5.02 9.51 -15.10
C GLY A 369 -6.21 9.15 -15.98
N ILE A 370 -5.93 9.12 -17.28
CA ILE A 370 -6.82 8.67 -18.34
C ILE A 370 -6.04 7.72 -19.23
N LEU A 371 -6.61 6.53 -19.52
CA LEU A 371 -6.17 5.66 -20.60
C LEU A 371 -7.14 5.80 -21.76
N LYS A 372 -6.63 6.21 -22.93
CA LYS A 372 -7.37 6.19 -24.19
C LYS A 372 -7.09 4.86 -24.88
N GLY A 373 -8.13 4.15 -25.34
CA GLY A 373 -7.99 2.90 -26.09
C GLY A 373 -7.15 3.05 -27.36
N ALA A 374 -6.56 1.95 -27.83
CA ALA A 374 -5.52 1.97 -28.86
C ALA A 374 -6.02 2.39 -30.27
N GLN A 375 -5.94 3.68 -30.58
CA GLN A 375 -5.87 4.25 -31.94
C GLN A 375 -6.87 3.67 -32.97
N GLY A 376 -8.14 3.52 -32.59
CA GLY A 376 -9.19 3.04 -33.49
C GLY A 376 -9.14 1.53 -33.81
N GLN A 377 -8.22 0.77 -33.20
CA GLN A 377 -8.33 -0.69 -33.22
C GLN A 377 -9.55 -1.13 -32.39
N LYS A 378 -10.36 -2.01 -32.98
CA LYS A 378 -11.64 -2.46 -32.42
C LYS A 378 -11.42 -3.53 -31.36
N GLU A 379 -10.95 -3.14 -30.18
CA GLU A 379 -10.89 -4.03 -29.01
C GLU A 379 -12.32 -4.45 -28.61
N LYS A 380 -12.69 -5.68 -28.95
CA LYS A 380 -14.01 -6.26 -28.67
C LYS A 380 -14.14 -6.68 -27.20
N PHE A 381 -14.30 -5.71 -26.31
CA PHE A 381 -14.77 -6.00 -24.95
C PHE A 381 -16.23 -6.45 -25.00
N TRP A 382 -16.51 -7.64 -24.48
CA TRP A 382 -17.86 -8.24 -24.47
C TRP A 382 -18.73 -7.55 -23.41
N SER A 383 -19.32 -6.43 -23.79
CA SER A 383 -20.27 -5.67 -22.99
C SER A 383 -21.59 -6.45 -22.84
N ASN A 384 -21.63 -7.39 -21.90
CA ASN A 384 -22.84 -8.09 -21.47
C ASN A 384 -23.76 -7.18 -20.64
N VAL A 385 -24.15 -6.03 -21.19
CA VAL A 385 -25.23 -5.21 -20.64
C VAL A 385 -26.54 -5.94 -20.89
N ILE A 386 -26.97 -6.71 -19.89
CA ILE A 386 -28.30 -7.34 -19.85
C ILE A 386 -29.35 -6.22 -19.73
N LYS A 387 -29.80 -5.69 -20.86
CA LYS A 387 -30.95 -4.78 -20.91
C LYS A 387 -32.23 -5.58 -20.61
N TYR A 388 -32.76 -5.41 -19.41
CA TYR A 388 -34.14 -5.77 -19.11
C TYR A 388 -35.12 -4.84 -19.88
N LYS A 389 -36.38 -5.27 -20.01
CA LYS A 389 -37.13 -5.19 -21.27
C LYS A 389 -38.53 -4.59 -21.12
N PHE A 390 -38.93 -3.73 -22.06
CA PHE A 390 -40.31 -3.47 -22.50
C PHE A 390 -40.27 -3.41 -24.04
N VAL A 391 -40.98 -4.22 -24.85
CA VAL A 391 -42.45 -4.37 -25.03
C VAL A 391 -43.02 -3.13 -25.75
N HIS A 392 -43.60 -3.17 -26.97
CA HIS A 392 -43.96 -4.29 -27.89
C HIS A 392 -43.65 -3.93 -29.40
N PRO A 393 -44.24 -4.48 -30.50
CA PRO A 393 -43.48 -4.68 -31.75
C PRO A 393 -43.90 -3.82 -32.96
N ALA A 394 -42.92 -3.45 -33.80
CA ALA A 394 -43.10 -3.01 -35.19
C ALA A 394 -41.89 -3.45 -36.04
N LEU A 395 -42.02 -3.46 -37.38
CA LEU A 395 -41.19 -4.25 -38.30
C LEU A 395 -39.90 -3.56 -38.83
N LEU A 396 -38.87 -4.42 -38.98
CA LEU A 396 -37.87 -4.50 -40.07
C LEU A 396 -36.62 -3.57 -40.17
N LEU A 397 -35.52 -4.29 -40.44
CA LEU A 397 -34.34 -3.98 -41.28
C LEU A 397 -33.26 -2.97 -40.83
N GLU A 398 -32.20 -3.55 -40.27
CA GLU A 398 -30.80 -3.43 -40.72
C GLU A 398 -30.26 -2.08 -41.23
N GLU A 399 -29.78 -1.27 -40.29
CA GLU A 399 -28.35 -0.93 -40.30
C GLU A 399 -27.69 -1.44 -39.02
N THR A 400 -26.67 -2.28 -39.13
CA THR A 400 -25.83 -2.64 -37.97
C THR A 400 -24.78 -1.56 -37.74
N GLN A 401 -25.22 -0.38 -37.32
CA GLN A 401 -24.33 0.71 -36.91
C GLN A 401 -23.46 0.26 -35.74
N GLN A 402 -22.25 -0.18 -36.07
CA GLN A 402 -21.28 -0.72 -35.15
C GLN A 402 -20.69 0.42 -34.33
N LEU A 403 -21.38 0.78 -33.25
CA LEU A 403 -21.06 1.92 -32.39
C LEU A 403 -19.64 1.79 -31.83
N VAL A 404 -18.67 2.47 -32.44
CA VAL A 404 -17.27 2.45 -32.00
C VAL A 404 -17.12 3.35 -30.78
N ILE A 405 -17.48 2.82 -29.61
CA ILE A 405 -17.24 3.48 -28.34
C ILE A 405 -15.73 3.45 -28.07
N ILE A 406 -15.06 4.59 -28.30
CA ILE A 406 -13.68 4.80 -27.87
C ILE A 406 -13.69 4.92 -26.34
N PHE A 407 -13.56 3.79 -25.65
CA PHE A 407 -13.53 3.76 -24.18
C PHE A 407 -12.32 4.55 -23.66
N THR A 408 -12.61 5.73 -23.14
CA THR A 408 -11.68 6.57 -22.39
C THR A 408 -11.82 6.20 -20.92
N ILE A 409 -10.89 5.39 -20.39
CA ILE A 409 -10.97 4.85 -19.03
C ILE A 409 -10.24 5.79 -18.08
N ILE A 410 -11.00 6.40 -17.16
CA ILE A 410 -10.48 7.32 -16.15
C ILE A 410 -10.17 6.59 -14.84
N PHE A 411 -9.06 6.92 -14.18
CA PHE A 411 -8.63 6.24 -12.96
C PHE A 411 -8.02 7.17 -11.92
N SER A 412 -8.13 6.78 -10.65
CA SER A 412 -7.47 7.39 -9.50
C SER A 412 -6.22 6.59 -9.12
N ILE A 413 -5.17 7.27 -8.65
CA ILE A 413 -3.91 6.67 -8.20
C ILE A 413 -3.88 6.71 -6.67
N ALA A 414 -3.84 5.53 -6.05
CA ALA A 414 -3.96 5.36 -4.60
C ALA A 414 -2.72 4.64 -4.03
N ALA A 415 -2.19 5.14 -2.92
CA ALA A 415 -1.18 4.45 -2.11
C ALA A 415 -1.87 3.61 -1.02
N ASN A 416 -1.58 2.31 -1.00
CA ASN A 416 -2.08 1.38 0.01
C ASN A 416 -1.11 1.31 1.22
N SER A 417 -1.50 0.59 2.27
CA SER A 417 -0.77 0.43 3.53
C SER A 417 -0.20 -0.98 3.74
N TRP A 418 -0.07 -1.77 2.66
CA TRP A 418 0.39 -3.17 2.68
C TRP A 418 1.80 -3.38 2.13
N GLY A 419 2.61 -2.32 2.12
CA GLY A 419 4.00 -2.36 1.64
C GLY A 419 4.17 -2.43 0.13
N LYS A 420 5.43 -2.28 -0.31
CA LYS A 420 5.82 -2.23 -1.73
C LYS A 420 5.71 -3.57 -2.47
N SER A 421 5.57 -4.67 -1.75
CA SER A 421 5.40 -6.03 -2.30
C SER A 421 4.06 -6.24 -3.01
N TRP A 422 3.04 -5.48 -2.61
CA TRP A 422 1.68 -5.60 -3.13
C TRP A 422 1.39 -4.63 -4.28
N GLY A 423 0.54 -5.04 -5.22
CA GLY A 423 0.06 -4.21 -6.32
C GLY A 423 1.19 -3.64 -7.20
N GLU A 424 1.02 -2.35 -7.53
CA GLU A 424 1.94 -1.56 -8.34
C GLU A 424 2.94 -0.84 -7.41
N ASN A 425 3.90 -1.58 -6.82
CA ASN A 425 4.90 -1.07 -5.88
C ASN A 425 4.28 -0.44 -4.61
N GLY A 426 3.21 -1.05 -4.09
CA GLY A 426 2.41 -0.58 -2.96
C GLY A 426 1.30 0.42 -3.33
N TYR A 427 1.19 0.77 -4.61
CA TYR A 427 0.09 1.56 -5.17
C TYR A 427 -0.94 0.66 -5.88
N PHE A 428 -2.10 1.23 -6.16
CA PHE A 428 -3.08 0.68 -7.08
C PHE A 428 -3.75 1.79 -7.89
N ARG A 429 -4.31 1.42 -9.03
CA ARG A 429 -5.21 2.25 -9.82
C ARG A 429 -6.63 1.69 -9.74
N ILE A 430 -7.61 2.56 -9.63
CA ILE A 430 -9.03 2.22 -9.45
C ILE A 430 -9.89 3.12 -10.34
N LEU A 431 -11.01 2.59 -10.85
CA LEU A 431 -11.94 3.32 -11.70
C LEU A 431 -12.45 4.60 -10.99
N ARG A 432 -12.48 5.72 -11.72
CA ARG A 432 -12.77 7.06 -11.21
C ARG A 432 -14.10 7.59 -11.78
N GLY A 433 -14.73 8.56 -11.11
CA GLY A 433 -15.94 9.24 -11.56
C GLY A 433 -17.23 8.42 -11.45
N VAL A 434 -17.17 7.26 -10.78
CA VAL A 434 -18.31 6.34 -10.58
C VAL A 434 -18.46 5.91 -9.12
N ASN A 435 -17.67 6.49 -8.20
CA ASN A 435 -17.58 6.11 -6.79
C ASN A 435 -17.31 4.60 -6.60
N GLU A 436 -16.41 4.04 -7.43
CA GLU A 436 -16.04 2.62 -7.39
C GLU A 436 -15.56 2.24 -5.98
N SER A 437 -16.10 1.15 -5.44
CA SER A 437 -15.80 0.71 -4.07
C SER A 437 -15.98 1.81 -3.00
N ASP A 438 -16.93 2.75 -3.20
CA ASP A 438 -17.25 3.87 -2.31
C ASP A 438 -16.13 4.93 -2.13
N ILE A 439 -15.08 4.92 -2.99
CA ILE A 439 -13.83 5.67 -2.77
C ILE A 439 -13.93 7.21 -2.87
N GLU A 440 -14.92 7.76 -3.57
CA GLU A 440 -15.08 9.21 -3.80
C GLU A 440 -16.05 9.85 -2.78
N LYS A 441 -16.76 9.02 -2.02
CA LYS A 441 -17.86 9.39 -1.10
C LYS A 441 -17.44 10.14 0.16
N LEU A 442 -16.23 9.89 0.67
CA LEU A 442 -15.72 10.56 1.86
C LEU A 442 -14.21 10.78 1.75
N ILE A 443 -13.88 11.98 1.28
CA ILE A 443 -12.51 12.48 1.19
C ILE A 443 -12.25 13.44 2.35
N ILE A 444 -11.19 13.19 3.12
CA ILE A 444 -10.78 14.01 4.26
C ILE A 444 -9.38 14.60 4.01
N ALA A 445 -9.24 15.88 4.36
CA ALA A 445 -8.01 16.64 4.24
C ALA A 445 -7.78 17.54 5.47
N ALA A 446 -6.57 18.05 5.61
CA ALA A 446 -6.19 19.08 6.58
C ALA A 446 -5.02 19.90 6.01
N TRP A 447 -4.76 21.06 6.61
CA TRP A 447 -3.56 21.87 6.35
C TRP A 447 -2.47 21.53 7.39
N GLY A 448 -1.21 21.64 7.01
CA GLY A 448 -0.08 21.61 7.95
C GLY A 448 -0.11 22.82 8.87
N HIS A 449 0.04 22.62 10.17
CA HIS A 449 0.04 23.71 11.14
C HIS A 449 1.43 24.33 11.24
N LEU A 450 1.72 25.26 10.33
CA LEU A 450 2.89 26.13 10.38
C LEU A 450 2.64 27.26 11.39
N THR A 451 3.66 27.68 12.13
CA THR A 451 3.61 28.92 12.93
C THR A 451 4.47 30.00 12.28
N SER A 452 4.34 31.27 12.65
CA SER A 452 5.09 32.37 12.03
C SER A 452 6.62 32.29 12.20
N SER A 453 7.14 31.47 13.13
CA SER A 453 8.58 31.12 13.18
C SER A 453 9.02 30.12 12.10
N ASP A 454 8.07 29.61 11.32
CA ASP A 454 8.21 28.52 10.37
C ASP A 454 7.94 28.97 8.92
N GLU A 455 7.48 30.21 8.73
CA GLU A 455 7.47 30.90 7.44
C GLU A 455 8.92 31.27 7.02
N PRO A 456 9.20 31.43 5.70
CA PRO A 456 10.55 31.67 5.18
C PRO A 456 11.01 33.13 5.32
#